data_AF-A0A2Z5R2W4-F1
#
_entry.id   AF-A0A2Z5R2W4-F1
#
_cell.length_a   1.000
_cell.length_b   1.000
_cell.length_c   1.000
_cell.angle_alpha   90.00
_cell.angle_beta   90.00
_cell.angle_gamma   90.00
#
_symmetry.space_group_name_H-M   'P 1'
#
loop_
_entity.id
_entity.type
_entity.pdbx_description
1 polymer ?
#
loop_
_entity_poly.entity_id
_entity_poly.type
_entity_poly.pdbx_seq_one_letter_code
_entity_poly.pdbx_strand_id
1 'polypeptide(L)'
;MARRHLDLFMKAIQGEGMAPSVRVQGKYAPVQPQSPGLSERIWWGAGTDNTAVWTAQQGLNLMSSTLMLEDKGMPFDQQQAEQIRLYREAWVKAGHTRVPRVSVSRSVIPIIDAESARYFGRRAEEDSQDYTGIIDNTFSRFGRSYIGDPNLIAEELARDAAVQAADTVLLTVPNQLGVDFNLRLLESIVKDIKPALTVKA
;
A
#
# COMPACT_ATOMS: atom_id res chain seq x y z
N MET A 1 6.37 -16.32 -9.53
CA MET A 1 5.48 -17.19 -8.72
C MET A 1 4.04 -16.66 -8.64
N ALA A 2 3.79 -15.45 -8.13
CA ALA A 2 2.43 -14.94 -7.93
C ALA A 2 1.61 -14.71 -9.22
N ARG A 3 2.18 -14.06 -10.26
CA ARG A 3 1.44 -13.75 -11.51
C ARG A 3 0.85 -14.99 -12.20
N ARG A 4 1.56 -16.13 -12.14
CA ARG A 4 1.13 -17.41 -12.72
C ARG A 4 -0.18 -17.93 -12.09
N HIS A 5 -0.44 -17.59 -10.83
CA HIS A 5 -1.61 -18.07 -10.10
C HIS A 5 -2.76 -17.06 -10.10
N LEU A 6 -2.54 -15.82 -10.58
CA LEU A 6 -3.56 -14.77 -10.55
C LEU A 6 -4.80 -15.18 -11.35
N ASP A 7 -4.64 -15.65 -12.59
CA ASP A 7 -5.78 -16.08 -13.42
C ASP A 7 -6.61 -17.15 -12.72
N LEU A 8 -5.96 -18.19 -12.20
CA LEU A 8 -6.65 -19.26 -11.49
C LEU A 8 -7.38 -18.73 -10.23
N PHE A 9 -6.72 -17.86 -9.48
CA PHE A 9 -7.30 -17.22 -8.30
C PHE A 9 -8.54 -16.38 -8.66
N MET A 10 -8.45 -15.54 -9.69
CA MET A 10 -9.55 -14.69 -10.15
C MET A 10 -10.76 -15.53 -10.60
N LYS A 11 -10.53 -16.60 -11.37
CA LYS A 11 -11.58 -17.54 -11.78
C LYS A 11 -12.26 -18.19 -10.57
N ALA A 12 -11.48 -18.63 -9.58
CA ALA A 12 -12.00 -19.27 -8.38
C ALA A 12 -12.92 -18.34 -7.56
N ILE A 13 -12.53 -17.08 -7.40
CA ILE A 13 -13.30 -16.09 -6.64
C ILE A 13 -14.47 -15.47 -7.43
N GLN A 14 -14.54 -15.74 -8.74
CA GLN A 14 -15.66 -15.38 -9.62
C GLN A 14 -16.68 -16.52 -9.75
N GLY A 15 -16.47 -17.63 -9.04
CA GLY A 15 -17.40 -18.76 -9.03
C GLY A 15 -17.26 -19.70 -10.22
N GLU A 16 -16.14 -19.67 -10.94
CA GLU A 16 -15.84 -20.73 -11.90
C GLU A 16 -15.59 -22.06 -11.17
N GLY A 17 -15.92 -23.17 -11.84
CA GLY A 17 -15.75 -24.50 -11.28
C GLY A 17 -14.28 -24.91 -11.20
N MET A 18 -13.80 -25.23 -10.00
CA MET A 18 -12.37 -25.51 -9.73
C MET A 18 -12.06 -27.01 -9.57
N ALA A 19 -13.04 -27.82 -9.18
CA ALA A 19 -12.87 -29.26 -9.00
C ALA A 19 -14.10 -30.03 -9.48
N PRO A 20 -14.00 -31.32 -9.88
CA PRO A 20 -15.17 -32.11 -10.25
C PRO A 20 -16.26 -32.10 -9.18
N SER A 21 -17.51 -31.88 -9.60
CA SER A 21 -18.65 -31.86 -8.69
C SER A 21 -19.06 -33.26 -8.29
N VAL A 22 -19.14 -33.51 -6.98
CA VAL A 22 -19.73 -34.75 -6.43
C VAL A 22 -21.25 -34.79 -6.56
N ARG A 23 -21.90 -33.63 -6.78
CA ARG A 23 -23.36 -33.51 -6.86
C ARG A 23 -23.92 -33.60 -8.28
N VAL A 24 -23.13 -33.20 -9.27
CA VAL A 24 -23.55 -33.16 -10.68
C VAL A 24 -22.44 -33.70 -11.55
N GLN A 25 -22.66 -34.89 -12.11
CA GLN A 25 -21.70 -35.56 -12.99
C GLN A 25 -21.38 -34.70 -14.22
N GLY A 26 -20.10 -34.62 -14.59
CA GLY A 26 -19.63 -33.84 -15.74
C GLY A 26 -19.55 -32.32 -15.51
N LYS A 27 -19.90 -31.81 -14.32
CA LYS A 27 -19.70 -30.39 -13.96
C LYS A 27 -18.57 -30.21 -12.95
N TYR A 28 -18.01 -29.01 -12.92
CA TYR A 28 -17.06 -28.59 -11.90
C TYR A 28 -17.77 -27.73 -10.84
N ALA A 29 -17.44 -27.96 -9.57
CA ALA A 29 -17.92 -27.22 -8.42
C ALA A 29 -17.03 -25.99 -8.15
N PRO A 30 -17.61 -24.82 -7.89
CA PRO A 30 -16.86 -23.63 -7.50
C PRO A 30 -16.43 -23.68 -6.03
N VAL A 31 -15.47 -22.82 -5.67
CA VAL A 31 -15.11 -22.56 -4.27
C VAL A 31 -16.32 -21.93 -3.55
N GLN A 32 -16.57 -22.30 -2.28
CA GLN A 32 -17.68 -21.77 -1.49
C GLN A 32 -17.23 -21.46 -0.05
N PRO A 33 -17.82 -20.45 0.61
CA PRO A 33 -18.84 -19.53 0.09
C PRO A 33 -18.26 -18.48 -0.87
N GLN A 34 -19.06 -18.02 -1.83
CA GLN A 34 -18.72 -16.89 -2.69
C GLN A 34 -18.93 -15.56 -1.95
N SER A 35 -18.09 -14.57 -2.24
CA SER A 35 -18.21 -13.21 -1.68
C SER A 35 -18.46 -12.22 -2.83
N PRO A 36 -19.69 -11.70 -2.97
CA PRO A 36 -20.02 -10.73 -4.01
C PRO A 36 -19.03 -9.55 -4.03
N GLY A 37 -18.57 -9.16 -5.22
CA GLY A 37 -17.62 -8.07 -5.41
C GLY A 37 -16.19 -8.34 -4.90
N LEU A 38 -15.83 -9.57 -4.53
CA LEU A 38 -14.46 -9.87 -4.08
C LEU A 38 -13.40 -9.56 -5.14
N SER A 39 -13.68 -9.85 -6.42
CA SER A 39 -12.76 -9.57 -7.53
C SER A 39 -12.38 -8.09 -7.64
N GLU A 40 -13.26 -7.18 -7.23
CA GLU A 40 -13.02 -5.73 -7.27
C GLU A 40 -12.23 -5.23 -6.05
N ARG A 41 -12.08 -6.05 -5.02
CA ARG A 41 -11.39 -5.74 -3.77
C ARG A 41 -9.99 -6.36 -3.69
N ILE A 42 -9.52 -6.98 -4.77
CA ILE A 42 -8.17 -7.54 -4.84
C ILE A 42 -7.14 -6.44 -5.12
N TRP A 43 -6.03 -6.50 -4.39
CA TRP A 43 -4.92 -5.56 -4.48
C TRP A 43 -3.67 -6.27 -4.99
N TRP A 44 -2.83 -5.55 -5.72
CA TRP A 44 -1.52 -6.03 -6.16
C TRP A 44 -0.41 -5.09 -5.70
N GLY A 45 0.65 -5.65 -5.10
CA GLY A 45 1.86 -4.92 -4.74
C GLY A 45 2.76 -4.67 -5.94
N ALA A 46 3.01 -3.41 -6.27
CA ALA A 46 3.83 -3.01 -7.42
C ALA A 46 5.14 -2.32 -6.98
N GLY A 47 6.28 -2.92 -7.31
CA GLY A 47 7.61 -2.37 -7.03
C GLY A 47 8.25 -1.63 -8.21
N THR A 48 7.66 -1.67 -9.40
CA THR A 48 8.15 -0.98 -10.61
C THR A 48 7.00 -0.33 -11.36
N ASP A 49 7.28 0.64 -12.23
CA ASP A 49 6.27 1.23 -13.11
C ASP A 49 5.58 0.18 -13.98
N ASN A 50 6.37 -0.72 -14.57
CA ASN A 50 5.86 -1.81 -15.41
C ASN A 50 4.89 -2.72 -14.66
N THR A 51 5.16 -3.00 -13.38
CA THR A 51 4.23 -3.78 -12.55
C THR A 51 2.94 -3.02 -12.25
N ALA A 52 3.00 -1.70 -12.08
CA ALA A 52 1.81 -0.87 -11.86
C ALA A 52 0.94 -0.78 -13.12
N VAL A 53 1.53 -0.53 -14.29
CA VAL A 53 0.82 -0.54 -15.58
C VAL A 53 0.15 -1.89 -15.83
N TRP A 54 0.85 -3.00 -15.60
CA TRP A 54 0.27 -4.33 -15.71
C TRP A 54 -0.88 -4.54 -14.72
N THR A 55 -0.74 -4.09 -13.47
CA THR A 55 -1.80 -4.15 -12.44
C THR A 55 -3.08 -3.46 -12.91
N ALA A 56 -2.94 -2.29 -13.54
CA ALA A 56 -4.06 -1.57 -14.12
C ALA A 56 -4.73 -2.36 -15.25
N GLN A 57 -3.94 -2.95 -16.15
CA GLN A 57 -4.47 -3.80 -17.23
C GLN A 57 -5.27 -4.99 -16.70
N GLN A 58 -4.86 -5.59 -15.57
CA GLN A 58 -5.58 -6.69 -14.93
C GLN A 58 -6.84 -6.26 -14.16
N GLY A 59 -7.13 -4.96 -14.04
CA GLY A 59 -8.31 -4.49 -13.32
C GLY A 59 -8.22 -4.66 -11.80
N LEU A 60 -7.02 -4.67 -11.23
CA LEU A 60 -6.75 -4.82 -9.79
C LEU A 60 -6.47 -3.47 -9.13
N ASN A 61 -6.77 -3.34 -7.83
CA ASN A 61 -6.35 -2.16 -7.05
C ASN A 61 -4.82 -2.15 -6.87
N LEU A 62 -4.23 -0.97 -6.77
CA LEU A 62 -2.78 -0.78 -6.66
C LEU A 62 -2.35 -0.59 -5.22
N MET A 63 -1.43 -1.43 -4.74
CA MET A 63 -0.62 -1.12 -3.57
C MET A 63 0.78 -0.76 -4.04
N SER A 64 1.13 0.53 -3.98
CA SER A 64 2.50 0.97 -4.27
C SER A 64 3.41 0.44 -3.16
N SER A 65 4.45 -0.28 -3.55
CA SER A 65 5.35 -0.94 -2.62
C SER A 65 6.09 0.08 -1.74
N THR A 66 6.38 -0.26 -0.47
CA THR A 66 7.29 0.51 0.41
C THR A 66 8.72 0.53 -0.10
N LEU A 67 9.00 -0.24 -1.14
CA LEU A 67 10.26 -0.35 -1.82
C LEU A 67 10.04 -0.31 -3.33
N MET A 68 10.75 0.58 -4.01
CA MET A 68 10.76 0.68 -5.46
C MET A 68 12.03 0.03 -6.00
N LEU A 69 11.89 -0.92 -6.92
CA LEU A 69 12.98 -1.72 -7.53
C LEU A 69 13.65 -0.97 -8.71
N GLU A 70 13.35 0.32 -8.84
CA GLU A 70 13.92 1.23 -9.82
C GLU A 70 14.43 2.43 -9.02
N ASP A 71 15.65 2.92 -9.26
CA ASP A 71 16.09 4.21 -8.71
C ASP A 71 16.13 5.23 -9.85
N LYS A 72 15.20 6.19 -9.80
CA LYS A 72 15.09 7.27 -10.79
C LYS A 72 15.86 8.53 -10.38
N GLY A 73 16.60 8.48 -9.27
CA GLY A 73 17.32 9.63 -8.73
C GLY A 73 16.42 10.75 -8.20
N MET A 74 15.15 10.43 -7.93
CA MET A 74 14.16 11.37 -7.39
C MET A 74 13.72 10.94 -5.98
N PRO A 75 13.14 11.85 -5.18
CA PRO A 75 12.56 11.51 -3.87
C PRO A 75 11.54 10.38 -3.97
N PHE A 76 11.48 9.52 -2.95
CA PHE A 76 10.68 8.30 -2.98
C PHE A 76 9.18 8.56 -3.16
N ASP A 77 8.66 9.61 -2.51
CA ASP A 77 7.27 10.04 -2.63
C ASP A 77 6.90 10.47 -4.06
N GLN A 78 7.79 11.22 -4.72
CA GLN A 78 7.59 11.64 -6.11
C GLN A 78 7.67 10.45 -7.06
N GLN A 79 8.55 9.49 -6.80
CA GLN A 79 8.64 8.27 -7.59
C GLN A 79 7.36 7.42 -7.48
N GLN A 80 6.82 7.27 -6.28
CA GLN A 80 5.55 6.60 -6.07
C GLN A 80 4.39 7.37 -6.71
N ALA A 81 4.36 8.70 -6.61
CA ALA A 81 3.33 9.52 -7.25
C ALA A 81 3.31 9.34 -8.77
N GLU A 82 4.48 9.25 -9.41
CA GLU A 82 4.61 8.96 -10.83
C GLU A 82 4.09 7.55 -11.18
N GLN A 83 4.43 6.54 -10.39
CA GLN A 83 3.89 5.17 -10.56
C GLN A 83 2.35 5.17 -10.49
N ILE A 84 1.76 5.93 -9.56
CA ILE A 84 0.31 6.06 -9.40
C ILE A 84 -0.31 6.73 -10.63
N ARG A 85 0.33 7.77 -11.18
CA ARG A 85 -0.12 8.42 -12.42
C ARG A 85 -0.15 7.44 -13.59
N LEU A 86 0.94 6.70 -13.81
CA LEU A 86 1.05 5.68 -14.87
C LEU A 86 0.00 4.57 -14.72
N TYR A 87 -0.26 4.13 -13.49
CA TYR A 87 -1.33 3.17 -13.19
C TYR A 87 -2.71 3.71 -13.58
N ARG A 88 -3.05 4.95 -13.19
CA ARG A 88 -4.36 5.55 -13.51
C ARG A 88 -4.54 5.77 -15.01
N GLU A 89 -3.50 6.16 -15.72
CA GLU A 89 -3.54 6.28 -17.19
C GLU A 89 -3.76 4.93 -17.87
N ALA A 90 -3.01 3.91 -17.44
CA ALA A 90 -3.18 2.55 -17.95
C ALA A 90 -4.57 1.97 -17.63
N TRP A 91 -5.15 2.34 -16.49
CA TRP A 91 -6.50 1.94 -16.09
C TRP A 91 -7.55 2.44 -17.07
N VAL A 92 -7.50 3.74 -17.39
CA VAL A 92 -8.40 4.37 -18.37
C VAL A 92 -8.19 3.76 -19.76
N LYS A 93 -6.93 3.58 -20.17
CA LYS A 93 -6.59 2.96 -21.46
C LYS A 93 -7.09 1.52 -21.60
N ALA A 94 -7.11 0.76 -20.50
CA ALA A 94 -7.64 -0.60 -20.49
C ALA A 94 -9.17 -0.67 -20.57
N GLY A 95 -9.88 0.46 -20.46
CA GLY A 95 -11.34 0.54 -20.60
C GLY A 95 -12.11 0.07 -19.37
N HIS A 96 -11.47 0.02 -18.19
CA HIS A 96 -12.15 -0.35 -16.94
C HIS A 96 -13.16 0.72 -16.54
N THR A 97 -14.37 0.30 -16.17
CA THR A 97 -15.50 1.20 -15.89
C THR A 97 -15.60 1.64 -14.43
N ARG A 98 -15.00 0.89 -13.51
CA ARG A 98 -14.99 1.23 -12.08
C ARG A 98 -13.82 2.15 -11.73
N VAL A 99 -13.96 2.87 -10.62
CA VAL A 99 -12.86 3.64 -10.03
C VAL A 99 -11.91 2.67 -9.31
N PRO A 100 -10.61 2.67 -9.63
CA PRO A 100 -9.64 1.86 -8.90
C PRO A 100 -9.33 2.48 -7.54
N ARG A 101 -8.80 1.67 -6.62
CA ARG A 101 -8.20 2.17 -5.38
C ARG A 101 -6.69 2.04 -5.42
N VAL A 102 -6.02 3.02 -4.82
CA VAL A 102 -4.58 3.12 -4.71
C VAL A 102 -4.20 3.29 -3.24
N SER A 103 -3.20 2.54 -2.78
CA SER A 103 -2.66 2.66 -1.44
C SER A 103 -1.15 2.84 -1.45
N VAL A 104 -0.67 3.65 -0.52
CA VAL A 104 0.75 3.80 -0.18
C VAL A 104 0.94 3.48 1.28
N SER A 105 2.11 2.99 1.65
CA SER A 105 2.44 2.68 3.05
C SER A 105 3.45 3.68 3.59
N ARG A 106 3.27 4.11 4.84
CA ARG A 106 4.19 5.00 5.56
C ARG A 106 4.45 4.45 6.96
N SER A 107 5.71 4.49 7.37
CA SER A 107 6.10 4.25 8.76
C SER A 107 5.89 5.56 9.52
N VAL A 108 4.87 5.62 10.36
CA VAL A 108 4.45 6.84 11.07
C VAL A 108 4.42 6.55 12.57
N ILE A 109 5.34 7.17 13.30
CA ILE A 109 5.56 6.92 14.73
C ILE A 109 5.60 8.26 15.47
N PRO A 110 4.42 8.83 15.83
CA PRO A 110 4.39 10.03 16.65
C PRO A 110 5.01 9.81 18.04
N ILE A 111 5.83 10.75 18.47
CA ILE A 111 6.34 10.83 19.84
C ILE A 111 5.30 11.60 20.66
N ILE A 112 4.56 10.88 21.50
CA ILE A 112 3.40 11.41 22.24
C ILE A 112 3.63 11.51 23.75
N ASP A 113 4.66 10.85 24.25
CA ASP A 113 5.00 10.78 25.67
C ASP A 113 6.48 10.37 25.90
N ALA A 114 6.89 10.30 27.17
CA ALA A 114 8.23 9.88 27.55
C ALA A 114 8.54 8.42 27.13
N GLU A 115 7.54 7.54 27.05
CA GLU A 115 7.73 6.14 26.69
C GLU A 115 8.04 5.98 25.19
N SER A 116 7.24 6.61 24.33
CA SER A 116 7.47 6.66 22.88
C SER A 116 8.78 7.39 22.55
N ALA A 117 9.11 8.47 23.27
CA ALA A 117 10.40 9.15 23.15
C ALA A 117 11.58 8.22 23.51
N ARG A 118 11.45 7.41 24.57
CA ARG A 118 12.48 6.44 24.96
C ARG A 118 12.70 5.37 23.89
N TYR A 119 11.62 4.89 23.26
CA TYR A 119 11.71 3.84 22.24
C TYR A 119 12.21 4.35 20.89
N PHE A 120 11.74 5.53 20.45
CA PHE A 120 11.90 6.00 19.08
C PHE A 120 12.64 7.32 18.92
N GLY A 121 12.90 8.07 20.00
CA GLY A 121 13.51 9.40 19.93
C GLY A 121 14.87 9.42 19.24
N ARG A 122 15.71 8.40 19.42
CA ARG A 122 17.00 8.27 18.71
C ARG A 122 16.85 7.88 17.24
N ARG A 123 15.79 7.15 16.90
CA ARG A 123 15.52 6.70 15.53
C ARG A 123 14.98 7.82 14.65
N ALA A 124 14.49 8.90 15.26
CA ALA A 124 13.99 10.06 14.53
C ALA A 124 15.07 10.67 13.62
N GLU A 125 16.34 10.69 14.02
CA GLU A 125 17.43 11.16 13.16
C GLU A 125 17.88 10.08 12.18
N GLU A 126 18.07 8.84 12.67
CA GLU A 126 18.61 7.70 11.91
C GLU A 126 17.70 7.28 10.74
N ASP A 127 16.39 7.24 10.95
CA ASP A 127 15.42 6.71 9.99
C ASP A 127 14.70 7.84 9.19
N SER A 128 15.18 9.10 9.28
CA SER A 128 14.54 10.29 8.68
C SER A 128 14.76 10.48 7.18
N GLN A 129 15.66 9.72 6.57
CA GLN A 129 16.06 9.89 5.17
C GLN A 129 15.66 8.68 4.32
N ASP A 130 15.28 8.94 3.07
CA ASP A 130 15.17 7.88 2.07
C ASP A 130 16.55 7.24 1.89
N TYR A 131 16.59 5.93 1.74
CA TYR A 131 17.84 5.22 1.54
C TYR A 131 17.76 4.23 0.38
N THR A 132 18.91 3.99 -0.23
CA THR A 132 19.07 3.00 -1.28
C THR A 132 19.76 1.76 -0.74
N GLY A 133 19.31 0.59 -1.19
CA GLY A 133 19.89 -0.70 -0.84
C GLY A 133 19.81 -1.67 -2.01
N ILE A 134 20.51 -2.79 -1.92
CA ILE A 134 20.42 -3.87 -2.90
C ILE A 134 19.61 -5.00 -2.27
N ILE A 135 18.46 -5.32 -2.86
CA ILE A 135 17.68 -6.53 -2.54
C ILE A 135 17.69 -7.43 -3.76
N ASP A 136 18.03 -8.71 -3.59
CA ASP A 136 18.03 -9.71 -4.67
C ASP A 136 18.72 -9.22 -5.96
N ASN A 137 19.91 -8.62 -5.82
CA ASN A 137 20.70 -7.99 -6.89
C ASN A 137 20.02 -6.82 -7.63
N THR A 138 18.97 -6.24 -7.05
CA THR A 138 18.23 -5.10 -7.61
C THR A 138 18.41 -3.87 -6.74
N PHE A 139 18.82 -2.76 -7.34
CA PHE A 139 18.86 -1.45 -6.67
C PHE A 139 17.44 -1.06 -6.26
N SER A 140 17.27 -0.76 -4.98
CA SER A 140 15.98 -0.53 -4.36
C SER A 140 16.02 0.75 -3.54
N ARG A 141 14.99 1.58 -3.68
CA ARG A 141 14.79 2.77 -2.85
C ARG A 141 13.70 2.51 -1.83
N PHE A 142 13.97 2.84 -0.57
CA PHE A 142 13.04 2.74 0.54
C PHE A 142 12.61 4.14 1.00
N GLY A 143 11.34 4.27 1.38
CA GLY A 143 10.84 5.49 1.99
C GLY A 143 11.34 5.65 3.44
N ARG A 144 11.59 6.89 3.84
CA ARG A 144 11.88 7.25 5.23
C ARG A 144 10.78 6.88 6.23
N SER A 145 11.11 6.85 7.51
CA SER A 145 10.15 6.85 8.61
C SER A 145 9.84 8.27 9.08
N TYR A 146 8.57 8.52 9.40
CA TYR A 146 8.07 9.76 9.95
C TYR A 146 7.96 9.61 11.47
N ILE A 147 8.98 10.07 12.19
CA ILE A 147 9.12 9.89 13.64
C ILE A 147 9.37 11.25 14.30
N GLY A 148 8.54 11.65 15.26
CA GLY A 148 8.67 12.96 15.89
C GLY A 148 7.35 13.55 16.37
N ASP A 149 7.32 14.87 16.49
CA ASP A 149 6.12 15.61 16.89
C ASP A 149 4.95 15.35 15.91
N PRO A 150 3.73 15.04 16.40
CA PRO A 150 2.59 14.75 15.55
C PRO A 150 2.26 15.85 14.53
N ASN A 151 2.41 17.13 14.89
CA ASN A 151 2.08 18.23 13.98
C ASN A 151 3.11 18.34 12.84
N LEU A 152 4.40 18.15 13.15
CA LEU A 152 5.44 18.13 12.14
C LEU A 152 5.24 16.96 11.17
N ILE A 153 4.96 15.76 11.69
CA ILE A 153 4.63 14.60 10.85
C ILE A 153 3.44 14.91 9.95
N ALA A 154 2.40 15.56 10.47
CA ALA A 154 1.22 15.93 9.71
C ALA A 154 1.56 16.86 8.55
N GLU A 155 2.38 17.89 8.78
CA GLU A 155 2.85 18.79 7.73
C GLU A 155 3.69 18.09 6.67
N GLU A 156 4.58 17.18 7.08
CA GLU A 156 5.43 16.44 6.17
C GLU A 156 4.61 15.49 5.27
N LEU A 157 3.68 14.74 5.86
CA LEU A 157 2.78 13.85 5.12
C LEU A 157 1.81 14.64 4.23
N ALA A 158 1.41 15.84 4.62
CA ALA A 158 0.59 16.71 3.77
C ALA A 158 1.35 17.15 2.51
N ARG A 159 2.69 17.25 2.55
CA ARG A 159 3.55 17.59 1.40
C ARG A 159 3.99 16.36 0.58
N ASP A 160 3.81 15.15 1.09
CA ASP A 160 4.20 13.90 0.43
C ASP A 160 3.33 13.66 -0.82
N ALA A 161 3.95 13.70 -1.99
CA ALA A 161 3.23 13.65 -3.27
C ALA A 161 2.45 12.35 -3.48
N ALA A 162 2.97 11.24 -2.95
CA ALA A 162 2.33 9.93 -3.06
C ALA A 162 1.17 9.77 -2.08
N VAL A 163 1.27 10.36 -0.87
CA VAL A 163 0.14 10.45 0.07
C VAL A 163 -1.02 11.25 -0.54
N GLN A 164 -0.73 12.38 -1.18
CA GLN A 164 -1.76 13.19 -1.86
C GLN A 164 -2.39 12.47 -3.05
N ALA A 165 -1.61 11.66 -3.78
CA ALA A 165 -2.08 10.92 -4.93
C ALA A 165 -2.91 9.68 -4.57
N ALA A 166 -2.68 9.06 -3.41
CA ALA A 166 -3.30 7.81 -2.99
C ALA A 166 -4.71 7.98 -2.41
N ASP A 167 -5.50 6.90 -2.44
CA ASP A 167 -6.84 6.83 -1.83
C ASP A 167 -6.78 6.29 -0.40
N THR A 168 -5.67 5.67 0.00
CA THR A 168 -5.49 5.04 1.30
C THR A 168 -4.03 5.11 1.71
N VAL A 169 -3.76 5.68 2.89
CA VAL A 169 -2.44 5.59 3.54
C VAL A 169 -2.49 4.43 4.53
N LEU A 170 -1.67 3.42 4.30
CA LEU A 170 -1.47 2.29 5.21
C LEU A 170 -0.35 2.64 6.19
N LEU A 171 -0.57 2.33 7.46
CA LEU A 171 0.33 2.68 8.55
C LEU A 171 0.87 1.40 9.17
N THR A 172 2.18 1.34 9.36
CA THR A 172 2.81 0.25 10.12
C THR A 172 2.89 0.63 11.59
N VAL A 173 2.40 -0.23 12.46
CA VAL A 173 2.41 -0.04 13.91
C VAL A 173 3.43 -0.97 14.58
N PRO A 174 4.11 -0.56 15.67
CA PRO A 174 5.06 -1.41 16.39
C PRO A 174 4.34 -2.48 17.22
N ASN A 175 3.86 -3.53 16.55
CA ASN A 175 3.03 -4.59 17.13
C ASN A 175 3.66 -5.30 18.34
N GLN A 176 4.99 -5.33 18.44
CA GLN A 176 5.73 -5.91 19.56
C GLN A 176 5.54 -5.15 20.90
N LEU A 177 5.09 -3.89 20.86
CA LEU A 177 4.86 -3.05 22.05
C LEU A 177 3.46 -3.24 22.68
N GLY A 178 2.66 -4.18 22.16
CA GLY A 178 1.37 -4.55 22.75
C GLY A 178 0.22 -3.58 22.43
N VAL A 179 -1.00 -3.98 22.79
CA VAL A 179 -2.24 -3.32 22.37
C VAL A 179 -2.33 -1.90 22.90
N ASP A 180 -2.09 -1.67 24.20
CA ASP A 180 -2.28 -0.37 24.84
C ASP A 180 -1.36 0.72 24.26
N PHE A 181 -0.11 0.37 23.96
CA PHE A 181 0.83 1.28 23.31
C PHE A 181 0.34 1.64 21.90
N ASN A 182 0.01 0.62 21.10
CA ASN A 182 -0.43 0.83 19.71
C ASN A 182 -1.76 1.58 19.62
N LEU A 183 -2.67 1.41 20.59
CA LEU A 183 -3.92 2.17 20.66
C LEU A 183 -3.65 3.66 20.87
N ARG A 184 -2.78 4.04 21.82
CA ARG A 184 -2.41 5.45 22.05
C ARG A 184 -1.72 6.08 20.83
N LEU A 185 -0.84 5.31 20.18
CA LEU A 185 -0.20 5.74 18.94
C LEU A 185 -1.23 6.01 17.82
N LEU A 186 -2.15 5.07 17.60
CA LEU A 186 -3.22 5.21 16.61
C LEU A 186 -4.18 6.35 16.94
N GLU A 187 -4.48 6.58 18.22
CA GLU A 187 -5.28 7.72 18.65
C GLU A 187 -4.63 9.06 18.27
N SER A 188 -3.32 9.21 18.50
CA SER A 188 -2.61 10.43 18.08
C SER A 188 -2.61 10.58 16.56
N ILE A 189 -2.40 9.50 15.81
CA ILE A 189 -2.48 9.56 14.34
C ILE A 189 -3.86 10.04 13.88
N VAL A 190 -4.93 9.53 14.47
CA VAL A 190 -6.30 9.90 14.08
C VAL A 190 -6.65 11.34 14.50
N LYS A 191 -6.24 11.77 15.69
CA LYS A 191 -6.58 13.10 16.25
C LYS A 191 -5.69 14.21 15.70
N ASP A 192 -4.39 13.96 15.58
CA ASP A 192 -3.38 15.00 15.38
C ASP A 192 -2.81 15.01 13.94
N ILE A 193 -2.75 13.86 13.26
CA ILE A 193 -2.11 13.74 11.93
C ILE A 193 -3.14 13.69 10.81
N LYS A 194 -4.13 12.80 10.90
CA LYS A 194 -5.14 12.56 9.85
C LYS A 194 -5.86 13.84 9.36
N PRO A 195 -6.20 14.83 10.20
CA PRO A 195 -6.86 16.05 9.72
C PRO A 195 -6.08 16.78 8.62
N ALA A 196 -4.74 16.82 8.71
CA ALA A 196 -3.90 17.46 7.68
C ALA A 196 -3.92 16.73 6.32
N LEU A 197 -4.31 15.45 6.30
CA LEU A 197 -4.35 14.62 5.09
C LEU A 197 -5.72 14.63 4.38
N THR A 198 -6.75 15.14 5.04
CA THR A 198 -8.14 15.10 4.53
C THR A 198 -8.58 16.40 3.87
N VAL A 199 -7.80 17.47 4.02
CA VAL A 199 -8.01 18.73 3.28
C VAL A 199 -7.32 18.59 1.92
N LYS A 200 -8.05 18.09 0.92
CA LYS A 200 -7.63 18.27 -0.47
C LYS A 200 -7.87 19.73 -0.82
N ALA A 201 -6.79 20.48 -1.07
CA ALA A 201 -6.88 21.80 -1.70
C ALA A 201 -7.47 21.69 -3.10
#